data_AF-A0A3R7QJT3-F1
#
_entry.id   AF-A0A3R7QJT3-F1
#
_cell.length_a   1.000
_cell.length_b   1.000
_cell.length_c   1.000
_cell.angle_alpha   90.00
_cell.angle_beta   90.00
_cell.angle_gamma   90.00
#
_symmetry.space_group_name_H-M   'P 1'
#
loop_
_entity.id
_entity.type
_entity.pdbx_description
1 polymer ?
#
loop_
_entity_poly.entity_id
_entity_poly.type
_entity_poly.pdbx_seq_one_letter_code
_entity_poly.pdbx_strand_id
1 'polypeptide(L)'
;MAYISKEDVQAIRKELKQTFPNLKFGVRKDHSSSVNVTIKQGDVDFSDLFRPEDDGYAQINQHWLERTGDHKAMFQKVFDIIKTAPINGDGYRKGTGWYDNSDSQIDYFDTAYYINVNVGSWNQPYAFVK
;
A
#
# COMPACT_ATOMS: atom_id res chain seq x y z
N MET A 1 -17.44 0.69 9.88
CA MET A 1 -17.38 1.57 8.69
C MET A 1 -15.93 1.89 8.42
N ALA A 2 -15.44 1.61 7.21
CA ALA A 2 -14.06 1.87 6.83
C ALA A 2 -13.75 3.38 6.88
N TYR A 3 -12.73 3.74 7.66
CA TYR A 3 -12.29 5.12 7.85
C TYR A 3 -10.78 5.22 8.12
N ILE A 4 -10.13 6.15 7.42
CA ILE A 4 -8.75 6.54 7.61
C ILE A 4 -8.60 8.07 7.58
N SER A 5 -7.86 8.61 8.56
CA SER A 5 -7.60 10.05 8.67
C SER A 5 -6.42 10.49 7.80
N LYS A 6 -6.22 11.81 7.65
CA LYS A 6 -5.06 12.32 6.89
C LYS A 6 -3.77 12.06 7.66
N GLU A 7 -3.86 12.10 8.98
CA GLU A 7 -2.79 11.91 9.95
C GLU A 7 -2.30 10.44 9.92
N ASP A 8 -3.22 9.47 9.84
CA ASP A 8 -2.87 8.05 9.64
C ASP A 8 -2.09 7.83 8.33
N VAL A 9 -2.54 8.46 7.24
CA VAL A 9 -1.86 8.38 5.93
C VAL A 9 -0.49 9.03 5.96
N GLN A 10 -0.32 10.12 6.72
CA GLN A 10 0.98 10.75 6.93
C GLN A 10 1.93 9.84 7.71
N ALA A 11 1.44 9.15 8.75
CA ALA A 11 2.22 8.18 9.51
C ALA A 11 2.72 7.04 8.60
N ILE A 12 1.83 6.45 7.80
CA ILE A 12 2.19 5.41 6.80
C ILE A 12 3.27 5.94 5.85
N ARG A 13 3.10 7.15 5.32
CA ARG A 13 4.08 7.74 4.40
C ARG A 13 5.45 7.94 5.05
N LYS A 14 5.50 8.32 6.32
CA LYS A 14 6.74 8.55 7.06
C LYS A 14 7.49 7.23 7.29
N GLU A 15 6.80 6.21 7.78
CA GLU A 15 7.36 4.89 8.04
C GLU A 15 7.85 4.20 6.76
N LEU A 16 7.08 4.29 5.66
CA LEU A 16 7.51 3.76 4.37
C LEU A 16 8.79 4.43 3.88
N LYS A 17 8.90 5.75 4.03
CA LYS A 17 10.10 6.50 3.64
C LYS A 17 11.31 6.18 4.53
N GLN A 18 11.08 5.89 5.81
CA GLN A 18 12.16 5.49 6.73
C GLN A 18 12.67 4.08 6.44
N THR A 19 11.75 3.15 6.14
CA THR A 19 12.11 1.75 5.84
C THR A 19 12.75 1.60 4.47
N PHE A 20 12.26 2.36 3.49
CA PHE A 20 12.70 2.29 2.10
C PHE A 20 13.10 3.68 1.59
N PRO A 21 14.26 4.21 2.02
CA PRO A 21 14.71 5.56 1.64
C PRO A 21 15.00 5.70 0.14
N ASN A 22 15.35 4.60 -0.52
CA ASN A 22 15.67 4.58 -1.96
C ASN A 22 14.42 4.58 -2.85
N LEU A 23 13.25 4.27 -2.27
CA LEU A 23 11.98 4.18 -3.00
C LEU A 23 11.13 5.41 -2.75
N LYS A 24 10.59 5.98 -3.83
CA LYS A 24 9.70 7.13 -3.79
C LYS A 24 8.24 6.67 -3.79
N PHE A 25 7.62 6.72 -2.63
CA PHE A 25 6.19 6.42 -2.48
C PHE A 25 5.32 7.67 -2.64
N GLY A 26 4.23 7.51 -3.38
CA GLY A 26 3.05 8.37 -3.34
C GLY A 26 1.97 7.72 -2.50
N VAL A 27 1.79 8.17 -1.26
CA VAL A 27 0.70 7.72 -0.39
C VAL A 27 -0.40 8.77 -0.44
N ARG A 28 -1.61 8.36 -0.80
CA ARG A 28 -2.78 9.22 -0.88
C ARG A 28 -3.96 8.55 -0.19
N LYS A 29 -4.77 9.35 0.47
CA LYS A 29 -6.09 8.90 0.89
C LYS A 29 -7.02 8.90 -0.32
N ASP A 30 -7.74 7.80 -0.52
CA ASP A 30 -8.81 7.71 -1.49
C ASP A 30 -10.15 7.70 -0.75
N HIS A 31 -10.94 8.74 -0.99
CA HIS A 31 -12.12 9.08 -0.20
C HIS A 31 -11.84 9.15 1.32
N SER A 32 -12.69 8.53 2.14
CA SER A 32 -12.51 8.43 3.59
C SER A 32 -12.17 7.02 4.05
N SER A 33 -12.31 6.01 3.19
CA SER A 33 -12.26 4.58 3.54
C SER A 33 -11.05 3.83 3.01
N SER A 34 -10.24 4.44 2.13
CA SER A 34 -9.19 3.73 1.41
C SER A 34 -7.85 4.49 1.43
N VAL A 35 -6.75 3.75 1.42
CA VAL A 35 -5.40 4.28 1.21
C VAL A 35 -4.82 3.72 -0.08
N ASN A 36 -4.31 4.61 -0.92
CA ASN A 36 -3.63 4.26 -2.16
C ASN A 36 -2.14 4.56 -2.02
N VAL A 37 -1.32 3.53 -2.12
CA VAL A 37 0.14 3.57 -2.07
C VAL A 37 0.68 3.26 -3.44
N THR A 38 1.34 4.23 -4.05
CA THR A 38 1.97 4.09 -5.36
C THR A 38 3.48 4.17 -5.26
N ILE A 39 4.20 3.16 -5.75
CA ILE A 39 5.65 3.21 -5.90
C ILE A 39 5.95 3.93 -7.21
N LYS A 40 6.55 5.13 -7.14
CA LYS A 40 6.76 5.98 -8.32
C LYS A 40 8.13 5.82 -8.95
N GLN A 41 9.14 5.62 -8.11
CA GLN A 41 10.54 5.60 -8.52
C GLN A 41 11.35 4.81 -7.51
N GLY A 42 12.43 4.17 -7.94
CA GLY A 42 13.29 3.40 -7.05
C GLY A 42 14.48 2.76 -7.74
N ASP A 43 15.34 2.17 -6.93
CA ASP A 43 16.50 1.36 -7.31
C ASP A 43 16.19 -0.14 -7.48
N VAL A 44 14.94 -0.53 -7.22
CA VAL A 44 14.45 -1.90 -7.40
C VAL A 44 13.88 -2.03 -8.81
N ASP A 45 14.30 -3.08 -9.52
CA ASP A 45 13.72 -3.43 -10.80
C ASP A 45 12.37 -4.12 -10.59
N PHE A 46 11.33 -3.64 -11.25
CA PHE A 46 9.98 -4.23 -11.22
C PHE A 46 9.55 -4.74 -12.60
N SER A 47 10.47 -4.85 -13.56
CA SER A 47 10.19 -5.32 -14.92
C SER A 47 9.48 -6.66 -14.95
N ASP A 48 9.75 -7.55 -13.99
CA ASP A 48 9.12 -8.87 -13.89
C ASP A 48 7.62 -8.82 -13.52
N LEU A 49 7.14 -7.70 -12.97
CA LEU A 49 5.76 -7.52 -12.53
C LEU A 49 4.87 -6.93 -13.63
N PHE A 50 5.47 -6.28 -14.63
CA PHE A 50 4.73 -5.65 -15.70
C PHE A 50 4.31 -6.70 -16.72
N ARG A 51 3.04 -6.64 -17.14
CA ARG A 51 2.59 -7.43 -18.28
C ARG A 51 3.24 -6.87 -19.55
N PRO A 52 3.40 -7.68 -20.61
CA PRO A 52 3.95 -7.21 -21.87
C PRO A 52 3.20 -6.01 -22.48
N GLU A 53 1.93 -5.85 -22.12
CA GLU A 53 1.04 -4.77 -22.57
C GLU A 53 0.99 -3.58 -21.61
N ASP A 54 1.50 -3.73 -20.38
CA ASP A 54 1.48 -2.68 -19.36
C ASP A 54 2.76 -1.83 -19.44
N ASP A 55 2.60 -0.54 -19.73
CA ASP A 55 3.70 0.42 -19.76
C ASP A 55 4.10 0.83 -18.33
N GLY A 56 4.83 -0.05 -17.63
CA GLY A 56 5.43 0.23 -16.32
C GLY A 56 4.42 0.42 -15.18
N TYR A 57 3.23 -0.19 -15.30
CA TYR A 57 2.17 -0.17 -14.29
C TYR A 57 1.82 -1.59 -13.83
N ALA A 58 1.74 -1.81 -12.51
CA ALA A 58 1.26 -3.05 -11.94
C ALA A 58 0.47 -2.81 -10.66
N GLN A 59 -0.67 -3.48 -10.51
CA GLN A 59 -1.42 -3.48 -9.26
C GLN A 59 -1.06 -4.70 -8.42
N ILE A 60 -0.72 -4.48 -7.15
CA ILE A 60 -0.31 -5.53 -6.24
C ILE A 60 -1.45 -5.84 -5.28
N ASN A 61 -1.95 -7.07 -5.37
CA ASN A 61 -2.98 -7.57 -4.48
C ASN A 61 -2.35 -8.25 -3.26
N GLN A 62 -2.75 -7.82 -2.06
CA GLN A 62 -2.28 -8.37 -0.79
C GLN A 62 -2.49 -9.88 -0.64
N HIS A 63 -3.50 -10.45 -1.31
CA HIS A 63 -3.81 -11.88 -1.21
C HIS A 63 -2.97 -12.73 -2.20
N TRP A 64 -2.36 -12.10 -3.20
CA TRP A 64 -1.71 -12.79 -4.33
C TRP A 64 -0.22 -12.42 -4.41
N LEU A 65 0.42 -12.19 -3.25
CA LEU A 65 1.84 -11.83 -3.13
C LEU A 65 2.82 -12.90 -3.65
N GLU A 66 2.38 -14.14 -3.84
CA GLU A 66 3.18 -15.16 -4.51
C GLU A 66 3.49 -14.78 -5.96
N ARG A 67 2.62 -13.99 -6.61
CA ARG A 67 2.83 -13.53 -7.98
C ARG A 67 3.94 -12.49 -8.12
N THR A 68 4.33 -11.84 -7.03
CA THR A 68 5.42 -10.86 -7.03
C THR A 68 6.81 -11.47 -7.00
N GLY A 69 6.93 -12.82 -6.97
CA GLY A 69 8.22 -13.51 -7.03
C GLY A 69 9.18 -13.04 -5.94
N ASP A 70 10.38 -12.63 -6.34
CA ASP A 70 11.45 -12.19 -5.44
C ASP A 70 11.10 -10.92 -4.64
N HIS A 71 10.16 -10.10 -5.12
CA HIS A 71 9.70 -8.90 -4.43
C HIS A 71 8.66 -9.17 -3.33
N LYS A 72 8.23 -10.43 -3.16
CA LYS A 72 7.22 -10.82 -2.16
C LYS A 72 7.55 -10.29 -0.76
N ALA A 73 8.78 -10.49 -0.30
CA ALA A 73 9.21 -10.06 1.03
C ALA A 73 9.17 -8.53 1.19
N MET A 74 9.44 -7.79 0.12
CA MET A 74 9.34 -6.34 0.11
C MET A 74 7.88 -5.89 0.20
N PHE A 75 7.00 -6.41 -0.65
CA PHE A 75 5.59 -6.05 -0.63
C PHE A 75 4.90 -6.45 0.66
N GLN A 76 5.25 -7.61 1.22
CA GLN A 76 4.76 -8.04 2.53
C GLN A 76 5.11 -7.01 3.61
N LYS A 77 6.37 -6.56 3.66
CA LYS A 77 6.77 -5.47 4.57
C LYS A 77 6.00 -4.17 4.31
N VAL A 78 5.75 -3.81 3.05
CA VAL A 78 4.95 -2.62 2.71
C VAL A 78 3.53 -2.76 3.28
N PHE A 79 2.86 -3.90 3.09
CA PHE A 79 1.54 -4.15 3.65
C PHE A 79 1.55 -4.16 5.18
N ASP A 80 2.58 -4.75 5.80
CA ASP A 80 2.73 -4.75 7.26
C ASP A 80 2.91 -3.33 7.81
N ILE A 81 3.70 -2.49 7.14
CA ILE A 81 3.86 -1.08 7.52
C ILE A 81 2.54 -0.33 7.35
N ILE A 82 1.80 -0.55 6.26
CA ILE A 82 0.51 0.10 6.06
C ILE A 82 -0.48 -0.26 7.17
N LYS A 83 -0.41 -1.48 7.71
CA LYS A 83 -1.28 -1.95 8.81
C LYS A 83 -0.83 -1.50 10.20
N THR A 84 0.49 -1.38 10.42
CA THR A 84 1.06 -1.07 11.74
C THR A 84 1.34 0.41 11.96
N ALA A 85 1.73 1.17 10.93
CA ALA A 85 2.07 2.58 11.05
C ALA A 85 0.95 3.45 11.66
N PRO A 86 -0.35 3.24 11.34
CA PRO A 86 -1.42 4.03 11.97
C PRO A 86 -1.58 3.78 13.47
N ILE A 87 -1.11 2.65 14.02
CA ILE A 87 -1.14 2.37 15.46
C ILE A 87 -0.29 3.40 16.22
N ASN A 88 0.87 3.73 15.65
CA ASN A 88 1.86 4.63 16.22
C ASN A 88 1.63 6.09 15.81
N GLY A 89 0.67 6.36 14.94
CA GLY A 89 0.32 7.70 14.48
C GLY A 89 -0.56 8.46 15.48
N ASP A 90 -0.81 9.73 15.15
CA ASP A 90 -1.74 10.60 15.89
C ASP A 90 -3.14 10.68 15.24
N GLY A 91 -3.44 9.75 14.34
CA GLY A 91 -4.70 9.72 13.60
C GLY A 91 -5.80 8.91 14.29
N TYR A 92 -6.87 8.65 13.54
CA TYR A 92 -8.06 7.94 14.00
C TYR A 92 -7.76 6.49 14.43
N ARG A 93 -6.71 5.87 13.89
CA ARG A 93 -6.36 4.46 14.15
C ARG A 93 -5.29 4.26 15.22
N LYS A 94 -4.95 5.33 15.96
CA LYS A 94 -4.02 5.27 17.09
C LYS A 94 -4.46 4.19 18.09
N GLY A 95 -3.57 3.25 18.38
CA GLY A 95 -3.79 2.16 19.34
C GLY A 95 -4.78 1.05 18.91
N THR A 96 -5.55 1.22 17.85
CA THR A 96 -6.51 0.21 17.34
C THR A 96 -5.95 -0.60 16.17
N GLY A 97 -5.13 0.02 15.32
CA GLY A 97 -4.51 -0.63 14.17
C GLY A 97 -5.48 -1.04 13.07
N TRP A 98 -5.01 -1.93 12.20
CA TRP A 98 -5.78 -2.46 11.09
C TRP A 98 -6.44 -3.79 11.46
N TYR A 99 -7.73 -3.92 11.18
CA TYR A 99 -8.49 -5.14 11.32
C TYR A 99 -9.39 -5.34 10.10
N ASP A 100 -9.74 -6.60 9.87
CA ASP A 100 -10.63 -7.04 8.82
C ASP A 100 -11.56 -8.12 9.37
N ASN A 101 -12.82 -7.73 9.64
CA ASN A 101 -13.87 -8.62 10.09
C ASN A 101 -14.88 -8.89 8.96
N SER A 102 -14.43 -8.89 7.69
CA SER A 102 -15.30 -9.24 6.57
C SER A 102 -15.60 -10.75 6.58
N ASP A 103 -16.64 -11.17 7.31
CA ASP A 103 -17.21 -12.51 7.18
C ASP A 103 -18.38 -12.46 6.19
N SER A 104 -18.27 -13.25 5.12
CA SER A 104 -19.27 -13.34 4.05
C SER A 104 -20.65 -13.85 4.49
N GLN A 105 -20.78 -14.39 5.72
CA GLN A 105 -22.02 -14.95 6.24
C GLN A 105 -22.84 -13.96 7.10
N ILE A 106 -22.31 -12.78 7.42
CA ILE A 106 -22.99 -11.78 8.25
C ILE A 106 -23.22 -10.47 7.48
N ASP A 107 -24.35 -9.81 7.72
CA ASP A 107 -24.76 -8.55 7.07
C ASP A 107 -23.99 -7.31 7.59
N TYR A 108 -22.95 -7.53 8.40
CA TYR A 108 -22.11 -6.48 8.98
C TYR A 108 -20.66 -6.66 8.50
N PHE A 109 -20.33 -6.00 7.40
CA PHE A 109 -18.96 -5.90 6.91
C PHE A 109 -18.24 -4.74 7.63
N ASP A 110 -17.25 -5.06 8.48
CA ASP A 110 -16.43 -4.04 9.13
C ASP A 110 -14.93 -4.25 8.86
N THR A 111 -14.37 -3.35 8.06
CA THR A 111 -12.93 -3.24 7.80
C THR A 111 -12.42 -1.91 8.30
N ALA A 112 -11.18 -1.87 8.78
CA ALA A 112 -10.58 -0.62 9.24
C ALA A 112 -10.46 0.40 8.08
N TYR A 113 -9.82 -0.01 7.00
CA TYR A 113 -9.72 0.73 5.73
C TYR A 113 -9.21 -0.21 4.64
N TYR A 114 -9.51 0.12 3.39
CA TYR A 114 -9.03 -0.62 2.22
C TYR A 114 -7.61 -0.18 1.84
N ILE A 115 -6.79 -1.14 1.40
CA ILE A 115 -5.40 -0.91 1.02
C ILE A 115 -5.25 -1.20 -0.46
N ASN A 116 -4.80 -0.21 -1.22
CA ASN A 116 -4.46 -0.34 -2.62
C ASN A 116 -2.97 -0.06 -2.81
N VAL A 117 -2.21 -1.03 -3.32
CA VAL A 117 -0.78 -0.87 -3.61
C VAL A 117 -0.55 -1.02 -5.11
N ASN A 118 0.13 -0.03 -5.69
CA ASN A 118 0.41 0.03 -7.12
C ASN A 118 1.90 0.32 -7.34
N VAL A 119 2.49 -0.26 -8.38
CA VAL A 119 3.79 0.09 -8.94
C VAL A 119 3.53 0.92 -10.18
N GLY A 120 4.03 2.15 -10.21
CA GLY A 120 3.64 3.14 -11.21
C GLY A 120 2.16 3.55 -11.11
N SER A 121 1.76 4.43 -12.01
CA SER A 121 0.36 4.81 -12.24
C SER A 121 0.05 4.64 -13.72
N TRP A 122 -1.23 4.46 -14.05
CA TRP A 122 -1.72 4.40 -15.44
C TRP A 122 -1.16 5.48 -16.37
N ASN A 123 -0.94 6.70 -15.87
CA ASN A 123 -0.41 7.84 -16.66
C ASN A 123 1.05 8.20 -16.30
N GLN A 124 1.66 7.49 -15.35
CA GLN A 124 3.02 7.76 -14.88
C GLN A 124 3.70 6.43 -14.60
N PRO A 125 4.39 5.83 -15.60
CA PRO A 125 5.09 4.57 -15.43
C PRO A 125 6.12 4.66 -14.29
N TYR A 126 6.44 3.52 -13.69
CA TYR A 126 7.50 3.44 -12.70
C TYR A 126 8.86 3.85 -13.30
N ALA A 127 9.55 4.77 -12.63
CA ALA A 127 10.88 5.20 -13.02
C ALA A 127 11.95 4.40 -12.27
N PHE A 128 12.60 3.45 -12.94
CA PHE A 128 13.78 2.78 -12.43
C PHE A 128 14.97 3.74 -12.47
N VAL A 129 15.60 3.98 -11.31
CA VAL A 129 16.77 4.85 -11.16
C VAL A 129 17.89 4.03 -10.55
N LYS A 130 18.93 3.83 -11.37
CA LYS A 130 20.10 3.02 -11.07
C LYS A 130 21.14 3.79 -10.25
#